data_AF-A0A7W8QGM0-F1
#
_entry.id   AF-A0A7W8QGM0-F1
#
_cell.length_a   1.000
_cell.length_b   1.000
_cell.length_c   1.000
_cell.angle_alpha   90.00
_cell.angle_beta   90.00
_cell.angle_gamma   90.00
#
_symmetry.space_group_name_H-M   'P 1'
#
loop_
_entity.id
_entity.type
_entity.pdbx_description
1 polymer ?
#
loop_
_entity_poly.entity_id
_entity_poly.type
_entity_poly.pdbx_seq_one_letter_code
_entity_poly.pdbx_strand_id
1 'polypeptide(L)'
;MLQDEDDGPTPLPGARATAATLKNSRLVVQETTYDHGAFFSGSECIGGYFADYLLEGALPEKGATWAGNAVTEEYRTDMYTDRLEAEKVLEDLREIMR
;
A
#
# COMPACT_ATOMS: atom_id res chain seq x y z
N MET A 1 -2.25 3.52 12.33
CA MET A 1 -1.79 4.00 11.01
C MET A 1 -1.05 2.87 10.34
N LEU A 2 -1.34 2.65 9.07
CA LEU A 2 -0.73 1.60 8.25
C LEU A 2 -0.04 2.31 7.09
N GLN A 3 1.17 1.90 6.76
CA GLN A 3 2.01 2.60 5.79
C GLN A 3 2.93 1.61 5.08
N ASP A 4 3.02 1.71 3.77
CA ASP A 4 4.06 1.03 3.00
C ASP A 4 5.34 1.88 2.98
N GLU A 5 6.50 1.22 3.08
CA GLU A 5 7.80 1.88 3.15
C GLU A 5 8.06 2.80 1.94
N ASP A 6 7.77 2.31 0.74
CA ASP A 6 8.02 2.98 -0.53
C ASP A 6 6.73 3.52 -1.19
N ASP A 7 5.73 3.93 -0.40
CA ASP A 7 4.50 4.60 -0.88
C ASP A 7 4.84 5.94 -1.56
N GLY A 8 4.68 5.97 -2.89
CA GLY A 8 4.97 7.17 -3.70
C GLY A 8 4.04 8.34 -3.41
N PRO A 9 2.71 8.18 -3.50
CA PRO A 9 1.75 9.27 -3.25
C PRO A 9 1.77 9.82 -1.82
N THR A 10 1.95 8.97 -0.81
CA THR A 10 2.02 9.36 0.60
C THR A 10 3.30 8.85 1.28
N PRO A 11 4.45 9.53 1.08
CA PRO A 11 5.75 9.04 1.52
C PRO A 11 5.88 8.83 3.03
N LEU A 12 6.62 7.80 3.41
CA LEU A 12 6.90 7.42 4.80
C LEU A 12 7.32 8.57 5.73
N PRO A 13 8.14 9.57 5.33
CA PRO A 13 8.42 10.72 6.17
C PRO A 13 7.17 11.49 6.62
N GLY A 14 6.19 11.65 5.74
CA GLY A 14 4.91 12.29 6.05
C GLY A 14 4.07 11.46 7.03
N ALA A 15 4.05 10.13 6.84
CA ALA A 15 3.39 9.21 7.77
C ALA A 15 4.03 9.26 9.17
N ARG A 16 5.35 9.30 9.27
CA ARG A 16 6.09 9.44 10.54
C ARG A 16 5.77 10.78 11.23
N ALA A 17 5.72 11.88 10.47
CA ALA A 17 5.36 13.20 11.01
C ALA A 17 3.90 13.22 11.54
N THR A 18 2.99 12.57 10.81
CA THR A 18 1.57 12.43 11.21
C THR A 18 1.45 11.58 12.48
N ALA A 19 2.15 10.45 12.54
CA ALA A 19 2.16 9.57 13.72
C ALA A 19 2.71 10.28 14.97
N ALA A 20 3.69 11.17 14.81
CA ALA A 20 4.20 12.00 15.92
C ALA A 20 3.15 13.02 16.42
N THR A 21 2.24 13.46 15.56
CA THR A 21 1.16 14.41 15.90
C THR A 21 -0.03 13.70 16.56
N LEU A 22 -0.39 12.51 16.08
CA LEU A 22 -1.50 11.72 16.58
C LEU A 22 -1.12 10.98 17.87
N LYS A 23 -1.27 11.68 19.00
CA LYS A 23 -1.03 11.13 20.34
C LYS A 23 -1.86 9.85 20.55
N ASN A 24 -1.24 8.86 21.18
CA ASN A 24 -1.81 7.52 21.43
C ASN A 24 -2.05 6.66 20.18
N SER A 25 -1.67 7.10 18.98
CA SER A 25 -1.68 6.23 17.80
C SER A 25 -0.45 5.32 17.74
N ARG A 26 -0.50 4.33 16.84
CA ARG A 26 0.65 3.52 16.42
C ARG A 26 0.78 3.56 14.90
N LEU A 27 2.02 3.60 14.43
CA LEU A 27 2.38 3.45 13.03
C LEU A 27 2.95 2.04 12.86
N VAL A 28 2.32 1.28 11.96
CA VAL A 28 2.86 0.02 11.42
C VAL A 28 3.43 0.34 10.06
N VAL A 29 4.65 -0.13 9.79
CA VAL A 29 5.30 0.02 8.48
C VAL A 29 5.44 -1.36 7.84
N GLN A 30 4.92 -1.52 6.63
CA GLN A 30 5.21 -2.66 5.78
C GLN A 30 6.46 -2.35 4.95
N GLU A 31 7.55 -3.02 5.28
CA GLU A 31 8.86 -2.86 4.66
C GLU A 31 8.88 -3.43 3.24
N THR A 32 9.80 -2.96 2.40
CA THR A 32 10.01 -3.46 1.03
C THR A 32 8.73 -3.55 0.18
N THR A 33 7.78 -2.63 0.39
CA THR A 33 6.50 -2.57 -0.34
C THR A 33 6.37 -1.22 -1.04
N TYR A 34 5.93 -1.24 -2.30
CA TYR A 34 5.93 -0.10 -3.23
C TYR A 34 4.51 0.31 -3.66
N ASP A 35 3.52 -0.02 -2.83
CA ASP A 35 2.11 0.21 -3.11
C ASP A 35 1.60 1.50 -2.43
N HIS A 36 0.36 1.88 -2.72
CA HIS A 36 -0.33 2.98 -2.07
C HIS A 36 -1.54 2.48 -1.28
N GLY A 37 -1.51 2.69 0.03
CA GLY A 37 -2.58 2.30 0.94
C GLY A 37 -2.43 0.87 1.45
N ALA A 38 -1.44 0.64 2.31
CA ALA A 38 -1.05 -0.64 2.94
C ALA A 38 -2.17 -1.62 3.31
N PHE A 39 -3.35 -1.14 3.73
CA PHE A 39 -4.48 -2.01 4.04
C PHE A 39 -4.99 -2.81 2.83
N PHE A 40 -4.88 -2.25 1.63
CA PHE A 40 -5.34 -2.87 0.38
C PHE A 40 -4.30 -3.82 -0.24
N SER A 41 -3.11 -3.95 0.37
CA SER A 41 -2.03 -4.83 -0.12
C SER A 41 -2.33 -6.33 -0.03
N GLY A 42 -3.41 -6.74 0.65
CA GLY A 42 -3.72 -8.14 0.90
C GLY A 42 -2.82 -8.82 1.94
N SER A 43 -1.96 -8.08 2.62
CA SER A 43 -1.09 -8.57 3.70
C SER A 43 -1.89 -9.07 4.90
N GLU A 44 -1.75 -10.36 5.23
CA GLU A 44 -2.41 -10.96 6.41
C GLU A 44 -2.00 -10.26 7.71
N CYS A 45 -0.75 -9.81 7.82
CA CYS A 45 -0.26 -9.11 8.99
C CYS A 45 -0.94 -7.74 9.16
N ILE A 46 -1.00 -6.95 8.08
CA ILE A 46 -1.68 -5.66 8.09
C ILE A 46 -3.18 -5.84 8.35
N GLY A 47 -3.80 -6.84 7.73
CA GLY A 47 -5.18 -7.21 7.97
C GLY A 47 -5.45 -7.57 9.44
N GLY A 48 -4.54 -8.33 10.07
CA GLY A 48 -4.60 -8.67 11.49
C GLY A 48 -4.60 -7.44 12.39
N TYR A 49 -3.59 -6.56 12.25
CA TYR A 49 -3.54 -5.32 13.04
C TYR A 49 -4.75 -4.41 12.85
N PHE A 50 -5.28 -4.37 11.62
CA PHE A 50 -6.50 -3.62 11.34
C PHE A 50 -7.71 -4.22 12.04
N ALA A 51 -7.89 -5.54 11.96
CA ALA A 51 -8.98 -6.25 12.60
C ALA A 51 -8.92 -6.11 14.13
N ASP A 52 -7.77 -6.35 14.74
CA ASP A 52 -7.55 -6.21 16.19
C ASP A 52 -7.88 -4.80 16.69
N TYR A 53 -7.51 -3.77 15.92
CA TYR A 53 -7.84 -2.39 16.25
C TYR A 53 -9.34 -2.11 16.18
N LEU A 54 -10.03 -2.56 15.12
CA LEU A 54 -11.45 -2.29 14.95
C LEU A 54 -12.34 -3.09 15.90
N LEU A 55 -11.97 -4.34 16.18
CA LEU A 55 -12.76 -5.25 17.00
C LEU A 55 -12.50 -5.06 18.49
N GLU A 56 -11.25 -4.83 18.87
CA GLU A 56 -10.82 -4.86 20.28
C GLU A 56 -10.26 -3.52 20.77
N GLY A 57 -10.00 -2.57 19.85
CA GLY A 57 -9.25 -1.35 20.18
C GLY A 57 -7.78 -1.63 20.49
N ALA A 58 -7.29 -2.82 20.19
CA ALA A 58 -5.92 -3.23 20.46
C ALA A 58 -4.95 -2.48 19.54
N LEU A 59 -3.80 -2.09 20.08
CA LEU A 59 -2.76 -1.38 19.35
C LEU A 59 -1.51 -2.26 19.26
N PRO A 60 -0.83 -2.25 18.10
CA PRO A 60 0.43 -2.96 17.94
C PRO A 60 1.53 -2.38 18.84
N GLU A 61 2.61 -3.15 18.98
CA GLU A 61 3.81 -2.65 19.63
C GLU A 61 4.34 -1.38 18.94
N LYS A 62 5.02 -0.54 19.73
CA LYS A 62 5.57 0.70 19.19
C LYS A 62 6.68 0.38 18.20
N GLY A 63 6.53 0.88 16.97
CA GLY A 63 7.51 0.64 15.91
C GLY A 63 7.35 -0.74 15.27
N ALA A 64 6.17 -1.35 15.36
CA ALA A 64 5.86 -2.57 14.62
C ALA A 64 6.17 -2.39 13.13
N THR A 65 6.96 -3.32 12.60
CA THR A 65 7.24 -3.44 11.18
C THR A 65 6.91 -4.85 10.72
N TRP A 66 6.64 -4.97 9.42
CA TRP A 66 6.42 -6.26 8.79
C TRP A 66 7.10 -6.33 7.44
N ALA A 67 7.69 -7.48 7.10
CA ALA A 67 8.30 -7.68 5.80
C ALA A 67 7.21 -7.76 4.73
N GLY A 68 7.28 -6.87 3.74
CA GLY A 68 6.40 -6.92 2.59
C GLY A 68 6.87 -7.90 1.52
N ASN A 69 6.11 -7.93 0.43
CA ASN A 69 6.45 -8.68 -0.76
C ASN A 69 7.43 -7.82 -1.58
N ALA A 70 8.74 -7.96 -1.32
CA ALA A 70 9.77 -7.29 -2.11
C ALA A 70 9.48 -7.42 -3.61
N VAL A 71 9.80 -6.38 -4.39
CA VAL A 71 9.55 -6.39 -5.84
C VAL A 71 10.29 -7.57 -6.46
N THR A 72 9.54 -8.56 -6.93
CA THR A 72 10.04 -9.59 -7.84
C THR A 72 9.98 -9.05 -9.27
N GLU A 73 10.71 -9.64 -10.22
CA GLU A 73 10.62 -9.22 -11.64
C GLU A 73 9.17 -9.23 -12.17
N GLU A 74 8.31 -10.05 -11.59
CA GLU A 74 6.88 -10.19 -11.89
C GLU A 74 6.06 -8.93 -11.52
N TYR A 75 6.37 -8.26 -10.40
CA TYR A 75 5.70 -7.00 -10.02
C TYR A 75 6.05 -5.83 -10.95
N ARG A 76 7.21 -5.89 -11.63
CA ARG A 76 7.56 -4.91 -12.66
C ARG A 76 6.65 -5.02 -13.87
N THR A 77 6.16 -6.21 -14.20
CA THR A 77 5.32 -6.43 -15.38
C THR A 77 3.91 -5.89 -15.24
N ASP A 78 3.29 -5.92 -14.06
CA ASP A 78 1.90 -5.43 -13.88
C ASP A 78 1.74 -3.93 -14.18
N MET A 79 2.72 -3.10 -13.81
CA MET A 79 2.72 -1.68 -14.16
C MET A 79 2.83 -1.45 -15.69
N TYR A 80 3.41 -2.40 -16.43
CA TYR A 80 3.45 -2.37 -17.90
C TYR A 80 2.21 -2.99 -18.54
N THR A 81 1.57 -3.96 -17.88
CA THR A 81 0.30 -4.56 -18.31
C THR A 81 -0.80 -3.51 -18.36
N ASP A 82 -0.92 -2.64 -17.36
CA ASP A 82 -1.89 -1.54 -17.35
C ASP A 82 -1.71 -0.58 -18.53
N ARG A 83 -0.47 -0.28 -18.92
CA ARG A 83 -0.18 0.55 -20.09
C ARG A 83 -0.57 -0.15 -21.40
N LEU A 84 -0.29 -1.44 -21.53
CA LEU A 84 -0.66 -2.22 -22.71
C LEU A 84 -2.18 -2.38 -22.84
N GLU A 85 -2.88 -2.59 -21.73
CA GLU A 85 -4.33 -2.65 -21.71
C GLU A 85 -4.96 -1.27 -21.99
N ALA A 86 -4.39 -0.18 -21.46
CA ALA A 86 -4.83 1.17 -21.81
C ALA A 86 -4.61 1.50 -23.29
N GLU A 87 -3.49 1.07 -23.88
CA GLU A 87 -3.22 1.21 -25.32
C GLU A 87 -4.23 0.43 -26.17
N LYS A 88 -4.60 -0.80 -25.77
CA LYS A 88 -5.67 -1.57 -26.44
C LYS A 88 -7.02 -0.89 -26.36
N VAL A 89 -7.42 -0.42 -25.19
CA VAL A 89 -8.70 0.30 -25.00
C VAL A 89 -8.76 1.54 -25.89
N LEU A 90 -7.65 2.27 -26.03
CA LEU A 90 -7.57 3.43 -26.91
C LEU A 90 -7.69 3.06 -28.39
N GLU A 91 -7.16 1.90 -28.80
CA GLU A 91 -7.28 1.41 -30.17
C GLU A 91 -8.74 1.00 -30.48
N ASP A 92 -9.39 0.25 -29.60
CA ASP A 92 -10.79 -0.15 -29.74
C ASP A 92 -11.71 1.08 -29.83
N LEU A 93 -11.46 2.11 -29.02
CA LEU A 93 -12.21 3.38 -29.09
C LEU A 93 -12.03 4.09 -30.43
N ARG A 94 -10.85 4.02 -31.05
CA ARG A 94 -10.60 4.62 -32.37
C ARG A 94 -11.34 3.87 -33.48
N GLU A 95 -11.47 2.55 -33.37
CA GLU A 95 -12.27 1.76 -34.31
C GLU A 95 -13.76 2.08 -34.20
N ILE A 96 -14.29 2.22 -32.99
CA ILE A 96 -15.70 2.55 -32.75
C ILE A 96 -16.07 3.95 -33.26
N MET A 97 -15.12 4.90 -33.25
CA MET A 97 -15.34 6.28 -33.69
C MET A 97 -15.13 6.50 -35.21
N ARG A 98 -14.82 5.46 -35.99
CA ARG A 98 -14.80 5.50 -37.46
C ARG A 98 -16.15 5.14 -38.07
#